data_AF-A0AAW1J4M6-F1
#
_entry.id   AF-A0AAW1J4M6-F1
#
_cell.length_a   1.000
_cell.length_b   1.000
_cell.length_c   1.000
_cell.angle_alpha   90.00
_cell.angle_beta   90.00
_cell.angle_gamma   90.00
#
_symmetry.space_group_name_H-M   'P 1'
#
loop_
_entity.id
_entity.type
_entity.pdbx_description
1 polymer ?
#
loop_
_entity_poly.entity_id
_entity_poly.type
_entity_poly.pdbx_seq_one_letter_code
_entity_poly.pdbx_strand_id
1 'polypeptide(L)'
;MQKSSELNLTLFTTKPSFGLPTSCPKCLPLFFYLKFSGISFDFCYNSTFPDSDQIPFVESGSYVAYNNEKGGVINCLRDDGIADLDSDFSTIPEWISAKAMVGSWLMDALAYELWVASDKSCTQTIYFSDLPWPIGSILYYKQVQAAKRHLGITNENAQRMETEIYRRANQAYAALSTQLGEDSFLFGNRPSSLDAVFLGHALITLQALPETSVLKSKILEYSNLTNYAEKLSAQFLKDFSVESALPAWSKAPPFDGQASSSTPKQGGFSNWSAKPKNEPKKERTEEEKKFRRRAKYFLAAQFISVLVFLSLFSGSDVGQLELDEDDDSADYVD
;
A
#
# COMPACT_ATOMS: atom_id res chain seq x y z
N MET A 1 41.14 10.67 13.96
CA MET A 1 40.12 11.31 13.11
C MET A 1 39.39 10.19 12.37
N GLN A 2 38.28 9.72 12.93
CA GLN A 2 37.47 8.67 12.34
C GLN A 2 36.70 9.29 11.18
N LYS A 3 36.97 8.82 9.96
CA LYS A 3 36.20 9.18 8.78
C LYS A 3 34.76 8.71 9.05
N SER A 4 33.83 9.62 9.33
CA SER A 4 32.41 9.28 9.41
C SER A 4 32.06 8.56 8.12
N SER A 5 31.76 7.26 8.22
CA SER A 5 31.19 6.51 7.11
C SER A 5 29.90 7.22 6.72
N GLU A 6 29.86 7.81 5.54
CA GLU A 6 28.62 8.34 4.97
C GLU A 6 27.60 7.19 4.99
N LEU A 7 26.52 7.37 5.75
CA LEU A 7 25.40 6.44 5.79
C LEU A 7 24.75 6.44 4.41
N ASN A 8 25.09 5.45 3.59
CA ASN A 8 24.40 5.21 2.32
C ASN A 8 23.05 4.57 2.61
N LEU A 9 22.06 5.39 2.94
CA LEU A 9 20.70 4.95 3.24
C LEU A 9 19.93 4.79 1.92
N THR A 10 19.24 3.67 1.73
CA THR A 10 18.30 3.48 0.61
C THR A 10 16.90 3.32 1.17
N LEU A 11 15.96 4.14 0.68
CA LEU A 11 14.54 4.04 0.95
C LEU A 11 13.85 3.22 -0.14
N PHE A 12 13.11 2.18 0.26
CA PHE A 12 12.29 1.37 -0.62
C PHE A 12 10.80 1.65 -0.40
N THR A 13 10.10 2.05 -1.46
CA THR A 13 8.66 2.39 -1.43
C THR A 13 7.86 1.69 -2.52
N THR A 14 6.56 1.96 -2.59
CA THR A 14 5.79 1.75 -3.83
C THR A 14 6.20 2.78 -4.89
N LYS A 15 5.82 2.51 -6.14
CA LYS A 15 6.20 3.35 -7.28
C LYS A 15 5.62 4.78 -7.23
N PRO A 16 6.23 5.71 -7.99
CA PRO A 16 5.65 7.04 -8.23
C PRO A 16 4.25 6.98 -8.85
N SER A 17 3.37 7.86 -8.39
CA SER A 17 1.99 7.99 -8.88
C SER A 17 1.44 9.38 -8.53
N PHE A 18 0.45 9.86 -9.30
CA PHE A 18 -0.23 11.16 -9.04
C PHE A 18 0.71 12.36 -8.89
N GLY A 19 1.87 12.38 -9.55
CA GLY A 19 2.86 13.46 -9.41
C GLY A 19 3.67 13.44 -8.11
N LEU A 20 3.54 12.38 -7.30
CA LEU A 20 4.25 12.17 -6.05
C LEU A 20 5.34 11.10 -6.19
N PRO A 21 6.40 11.12 -5.36
CA PRO A 21 7.42 10.07 -5.33
C PRO A 21 6.80 8.69 -5.02
N THR A 22 5.71 8.69 -4.25
CA THR A 22 4.85 7.56 -3.95
C THR A 22 3.53 8.11 -3.45
N SER A 23 2.41 7.50 -3.79
CA SER A 23 1.10 7.84 -3.20
C SER A 23 0.62 6.80 -2.18
N CYS A 24 1.52 5.96 -1.65
CA CYS A 24 1.20 5.05 -0.57
C CYS A 24 1.19 5.81 0.78
N PRO A 25 0.10 5.75 1.57
CA PRO A 25 -0.01 6.44 2.86
C PRO A 25 1.04 6.05 3.90
N LYS A 26 1.67 4.88 3.76
CA LYS A 26 2.78 4.45 4.64
C LYS A 26 4.13 4.97 4.14
N CYS A 27 4.32 5.09 2.84
CA CYS A 27 5.61 5.42 2.23
C CYS A 27 5.89 6.92 2.18
N LEU A 28 4.89 7.73 1.81
CA LEU A 28 5.07 9.16 1.62
C LEU A 28 5.46 9.91 2.91
N PRO A 29 4.87 9.60 4.08
CA PRO A 29 5.36 10.14 5.35
C PRO A 29 6.83 9.86 5.63
N LEU A 30 7.30 8.64 5.37
CA LEU A 30 8.69 8.27 5.60
C LEU A 30 9.64 9.02 4.64
N PHE A 31 9.23 9.21 3.38
CA PHE A 31 9.99 10.02 2.43
C PHE A 31 10.20 11.44 2.97
N PHE A 32 9.14 12.10 3.44
CA PHE A 32 9.27 13.45 4.01
C PHE A 32 10.02 13.46 5.33
N TYR A 33 9.87 12.44 6.18
CA TYR A 33 10.64 12.31 7.41
C TYR A 33 12.15 12.31 7.14
N LEU A 34 12.60 11.52 6.15
CA LEU A 34 14.01 11.51 5.74
C LEU A 34 14.44 12.86 5.14
N LYS A 35 13.62 13.48 4.30
CA LYS A 35 13.91 14.82 3.75
C LYS A 35 14.04 15.88 4.84
N PHE A 36 13.17 15.87 5.84
CA PHE A 36 13.19 16.79 6.97
C PHE A 36 14.39 16.55 7.89
N SER A 37 14.85 15.30 8.02
CA SER A 37 16.06 14.97 8.78
C SER A 37 17.36 15.45 8.13
N GLY A 38 17.33 15.83 6.85
CA GLY A 38 18.52 16.24 6.10
C GLY A 38 19.47 15.08 5.76
N ILE A 39 19.08 13.83 6.04
CA ILE A 39 19.85 12.64 5.70
C ILE A 39 19.82 12.45 4.20
N SER A 40 20.99 12.21 3.60
CA SER A 40 21.09 11.81 2.20
C SER A 40 20.62 10.36 2.06
N PHE A 41 19.74 10.11 1.10
CA PHE A 41 19.26 8.76 0.83
C PHE A 41 19.01 8.56 -0.67
N ASP A 42 19.22 7.33 -1.11
CA ASP A 42 18.78 6.87 -2.41
C ASP A 42 17.31 6.46 -2.34
N PHE A 43 16.58 6.70 -3.43
CA PHE A 43 15.18 6.32 -3.54
C PHE A 43 15.00 5.16 -4.53
N CYS A 44 14.34 4.10 -4.09
CA CYS A 44 14.01 2.94 -4.92
C CYS A 44 12.55 2.54 -4.72
N TYR A 45 11.94 1.99 -5.77
CA TYR A 45 10.58 1.45 -5.67
C TYR A 45 10.53 -0.04 -5.97
N ASN A 46 9.63 -0.74 -5.29
CA ASN A 46 9.34 -2.15 -5.48
C ASN A 46 7.91 -2.31 -6.03
N SER A 47 7.81 -2.86 -7.25
CA SER A 47 6.52 -3.20 -7.89
C SER A 47 6.13 -4.67 -7.74
N THR A 48 7.00 -5.52 -7.18
CA THR A 48 6.78 -6.97 -7.11
C THR A 48 5.82 -7.34 -5.98
N PHE A 49 5.94 -6.71 -4.82
CA PHE A 49 5.11 -6.98 -3.64
C PHE A 49 4.49 -5.69 -3.08
N PRO A 50 3.62 -5.02 -3.85
CA PRO A 50 3.10 -3.69 -3.51
C PRO A 50 2.22 -3.67 -2.25
N ASP A 51 1.71 -4.82 -1.81
CA ASP A 51 0.88 -5.00 -0.62
C ASP A 51 1.66 -5.53 0.60
N SER A 52 2.98 -5.69 0.49
CA SER A 52 3.83 -6.16 1.59
C SER A 52 3.73 -5.23 2.80
N ASP A 53 3.55 -5.81 3.98
CA ASP A 53 3.52 -5.11 5.26
C ASP A 53 4.90 -4.57 5.67
N GLN A 54 5.96 -5.12 5.09
CA GLN A 54 7.34 -4.67 5.22
C GLN A 54 7.62 -3.35 4.48
N ILE A 55 6.80 -2.97 3.49
CA ILE A 55 6.97 -1.71 2.74
C ILE A 55 6.23 -0.56 3.46
N PRO A 56 6.86 0.62 3.62
CA PRO A 56 8.22 0.94 3.21
C PRO A 56 9.30 0.35 4.11
N PHE A 57 10.52 0.22 3.62
CA PHE A 57 11.67 -0.12 4.47
C PHE A 57 12.90 0.68 4.06
N VAL A 58 13.88 0.73 4.95
CA VAL A 58 15.18 1.36 4.69
C VAL A 58 16.31 0.37 4.89
N GLU A 59 17.37 0.51 4.11
CA GLU A 59 18.57 -0.31 4.16
C GLU A 59 19.81 0.57 4.20
N SER A 60 20.80 0.21 5.02
CA SER A 60 22.15 0.79 4.97
C SER A 60 23.20 -0.24 5.41
N GLY A 61 23.90 -0.83 4.45
CA GLY A 61 24.86 -1.89 4.73
C GLY A 61 24.18 -3.10 5.37
N SER A 62 24.50 -3.42 6.63
CA SER A 62 23.84 -4.49 7.39
C SER A 62 22.59 -4.05 8.16
N TYR A 63 22.28 -2.76 8.17
CA TYR A 63 21.10 -2.22 8.84
C TYR A 63 19.89 -2.30 7.91
N VAL A 64 18.79 -2.86 8.42
CA VAL A 64 17.50 -2.85 7.75
C VAL A 64 16.42 -2.53 8.78
N ALA A 65 15.48 -1.66 8.42
CA ALA A 65 14.30 -1.39 9.24
C ALA A 65 13.04 -1.51 8.39
N TYR A 66 12.19 -2.47 8.75
CA TYR A 66 10.93 -2.75 8.08
C TYR A 66 9.75 -2.01 8.71
N ASN A 67 8.73 -1.71 7.90
CA ASN A 67 7.53 -1.03 8.40
C ASN A 67 6.70 -1.85 9.40
N ASN A 68 6.79 -3.18 9.38
CA ASN A 68 6.07 -4.04 10.29
C ASN A 68 6.81 -4.30 11.63
N GLU A 69 7.96 -3.67 11.85
CA GLU A 69 8.77 -3.83 13.07
C GLU A 69 8.76 -2.56 13.94
N LYS A 70 8.89 -2.72 15.26
CA LYS A 70 9.04 -1.65 16.27
C LYS A 70 8.11 -0.43 16.08
N GLY A 71 6.90 -0.63 15.55
CA GLY A 71 5.93 0.44 15.29
C GLY A 71 6.21 1.28 14.03
N GLY A 72 6.99 0.76 13.08
CA GLY A 72 7.27 1.37 11.79
C GLY A 72 8.66 1.98 11.67
N VAL A 73 9.09 2.21 10.43
CA VAL A 73 10.46 2.63 10.10
C VAL A 73 10.87 3.92 10.82
N ILE A 74 9.97 4.90 10.96
CA ILE A 74 10.26 6.15 11.68
C ILE A 74 10.66 5.87 13.14
N ASN A 75 9.97 4.95 13.80
CA ASN A 75 10.30 4.57 15.18
C ASN A 75 11.62 3.79 15.23
N CYS A 76 11.87 2.88 14.29
CA CYS A 76 13.18 2.21 14.20
C CYS A 76 14.34 3.21 14.05
N LEU A 77 14.22 4.16 13.11
CA LEU A 77 15.25 5.17 12.86
C LEU A 77 15.52 6.06 14.08
N ARG A 78 14.48 6.38 14.86
CA ARG A 78 14.60 7.13 16.09
C ARG A 78 15.28 6.29 17.18
N ASP A 79 14.75 5.11 17.46
CA ASP A 79 15.21 4.25 18.55
C ASP A 79 16.66 3.78 18.32
N ASP A 80 17.05 3.59 17.07
CA ASP A 80 18.40 3.21 16.66
C ASP A 80 19.35 4.43 16.50
N GLY A 81 18.89 5.64 16.84
CA GLY A 81 19.71 6.87 16.89
C GLY A 81 20.15 7.42 15.54
N ILE A 82 19.50 7.01 14.45
CA ILE A 82 19.83 7.43 13.07
C ILE A 82 19.18 8.77 12.74
N ALA A 83 17.90 8.95 13.10
CA ALA A 83 17.16 10.18 12.85
C ALA A 83 16.06 10.38 13.90
N ASP A 84 16.12 11.50 14.63
CA ASP A 84 15.08 11.89 15.59
C ASP A 84 14.64 13.35 15.35
N LEU A 85 13.48 13.51 14.72
CA LEU A 85 12.84 14.83 14.57
C LEU A 85 11.98 15.21 15.78
N ASP A 86 11.69 14.28 16.68
CA ASP A 86 10.67 14.42 17.72
C ASP A 86 11.24 14.82 19.09
N SER A 87 12.57 14.75 19.26
CA SER A 87 13.27 15.01 20.53
C SER A 87 12.73 16.23 21.30
N ASP A 88 12.72 17.42 20.66
CA ASP A 88 12.27 18.66 21.31
C ASP A 88 10.74 18.78 21.46
N PHE A 89 9.97 17.87 20.86
CA PHE A 89 8.49 17.90 20.87
C PHE A 89 7.87 16.83 21.77
N SER A 90 8.63 15.78 22.08
CA SER A 90 8.17 14.58 22.80
C SER A 90 7.59 14.85 24.19
N THR A 91 7.86 16.02 24.77
CA THR A 91 7.33 16.45 26.08
C THR A 91 6.14 17.40 25.98
N ILE A 92 5.73 17.81 24.77
CA ILE A 92 4.65 18.77 24.54
C ILE A 92 3.32 18.02 24.42
N PRO A 93 2.38 18.12 25.39
CA PRO A 93 1.13 17.35 25.38
C PRO A 93 0.27 17.58 24.13
N GLU A 94 0.23 18.82 23.65
CA GLU A 94 -0.51 19.21 22.45
C GLU A 94 0.06 18.54 21.20
N TRP A 95 1.40 18.44 21.09
CA TRP A 95 2.05 17.74 19.99
C TRP A 95 1.79 16.24 20.04
N ILE A 96 1.87 15.62 21.22
CA ILE A 96 1.55 14.19 21.41
C ILE A 96 0.10 13.91 20.99
N SER A 97 -0.82 14.77 21.42
CA SER A 97 -2.25 14.66 21.09
C SER A 97 -2.50 14.84 19.59
N ALA A 98 -1.85 15.82 18.96
CA ALA A 98 -1.94 16.05 17.52
C ALA A 98 -1.36 14.86 16.73
N LYS A 99 -0.23 14.29 17.17
CA LYS A 99 0.37 13.09 16.57
C LYS A 99 -0.55 11.88 16.66
N ALA A 100 -1.17 11.65 17.83
CA ALA A 100 -2.15 10.58 17.99
C ALA A 100 -3.40 10.81 17.12
N MET A 101 -3.88 12.04 17.04
CA MET A 101 -5.05 12.42 16.24
C MET A 101 -4.80 12.24 14.73
N VAL A 102 -3.64 12.68 14.22
CA VAL A 102 -3.26 12.46 12.83
C VAL A 102 -3.09 10.97 12.55
N GLY A 103 -2.31 10.27 13.39
CA GLY A 103 -2.01 8.83 13.23
C GLY A 103 -3.22 7.91 13.38
N SER A 104 -4.33 8.40 13.93
CA SER A 104 -5.60 7.67 14.02
C SER A 104 -6.64 8.27 13.07
N TRP A 105 -7.24 9.41 13.42
CA TRP A 105 -8.43 9.95 12.74
C TRP A 105 -8.20 10.25 11.26
N LEU A 106 -7.07 10.89 10.92
CA LEU A 106 -6.77 11.22 9.53
C LEU A 106 -6.35 9.98 8.72
N MET A 107 -5.52 9.12 9.30
CA MET A 107 -5.11 7.88 8.65
C MET A 107 -6.29 6.92 8.43
N ASP A 108 -7.22 6.84 9.40
CA ASP A 108 -8.45 6.04 9.29
C ASP A 108 -9.37 6.58 8.20
N ALA A 109 -9.52 7.90 8.11
CA ALA A 109 -10.33 8.53 7.06
C ALA A 109 -9.72 8.32 5.66
N LEU A 110 -8.40 8.42 5.54
CA LEU A 110 -7.72 8.13 4.27
C LEU A 110 -7.82 6.65 3.90
N ALA A 111 -7.71 5.74 4.88
CA ALA A 111 -7.90 4.31 4.66
C ALA A 111 -9.35 4.00 4.23
N TYR A 112 -10.35 4.65 4.84
CA TYR A 112 -11.74 4.53 4.44
C TYR A 112 -11.95 4.97 2.99
N GLU A 113 -11.44 6.14 2.61
CA GLU A 113 -11.54 6.67 1.24
C GLU A 113 -10.88 5.73 0.23
N LEU A 114 -9.65 5.28 0.48
CA LEU A 114 -8.92 4.41 -0.43
C LEU A 114 -9.56 3.03 -0.59
N TRP A 115 -9.98 2.40 0.50
CA TRP A 115 -10.35 0.98 0.48
C TRP A 115 -11.85 0.71 0.51
N VAL A 116 -12.66 1.64 1.03
CA VAL A 116 -14.09 1.41 1.26
C VAL A 116 -14.97 2.32 0.40
N ALA A 117 -14.66 3.62 0.32
CA ALA A 117 -15.47 4.58 -0.44
C ALA A 117 -15.12 4.65 -1.93
N SER A 118 -13.83 4.49 -2.29
CA SER A 118 -13.36 4.59 -3.68
C SER A 118 -13.76 3.41 -4.56
N ASP A 119 -13.96 3.70 -5.85
CA ASP A 119 -14.24 2.75 -6.94
C ASP A 119 -13.02 1.92 -7.40
N LYS A 120 -12.04 1.74 -6.51
CA LYS A 120 -10.75 1.07 -6.72
C LYS A 120 -9.75 1.82 -7.60
N SER A 121 -10.16 2.80 -8.41
CA SER A 121 -9.30 3.44 -9.42
C SER A 121 -7.99 3.98 -8.84
N CYS A 122 -8.09 4.69 -7.71
CA CYS A 122 -6.94 5.20 -6.96
C CYS A 122 -6.03 4.05 -6.50
N THR A 123 -6.56 3.09 -5.74
CA THR A 123 -5.77 1.96 -5.23
C THR A 123 -5.16 1.08 -6.32
N GLN A 124 -5.86 0.93 -7.45
CA GLN A 124 -5.34 0.21 -8.61
C GLN A 124 -4.11 0.92 -9.17
N THR A 125 -4.15 2.25 -9.25
CA THR A 125 -3.01 3.05 -9.72
C THR A 125 -1.84 2.96 -8.74
N ILE A 126 -2.11 3.12 -7.44
CA ILE A 126 -1.09 3.16 -6.37
C ILE A 126 -0.40 1.79 -6.19
N TYR A 127 -1.17 0.70 -6.16
CA TYR A 127 -0.67 -0.60 -5.73
C TYR A 127 -0.67 -1.67 -6.82
N PHE A 128 -1.71 -1.75 -7.65
CA PHE A 128 -1.98 -2.98 -8.40
C PHE A 128 -1.84 -2.88 -9.92
N SER A 129 -1.41 -1.73 -10.44
CA SER A 129 -1.34 -1.45 -11.88
C SER A 129 -0.32 -2.29 -12.64
N ASP A 130 0.66 -2.88 -11.94
CA ASP A 130 1.67 -3.76 -12.53
C ASP A 130 1.33 -5.26 -12.36
N LEU A 131 0.23 -5.60 -11.67
CA LEU A 131 -0.12 -6.99 -11.38
C LEU A 131 -1.07 -7.57 -12.44
N PRO A 132 -0.84 -8.82 -12.89
CA PRO A 132 -1.76 -9.47 -13.80
C PRO A 132 -3.08 -9.82 -13.10
N TRP A 133 -4.15 -9.84 -13.89
CA TRP A 133 -5.42 -10.41 -13.42
C TRP A 133 -5.25 -11.93 -13.22
N PRO A 134 -5.78 -12.53 -12.13
CA PRO A 134 -6.68 -11.95 -11.11
C PRO A 134 -6.00 -11.45 -9.82
N ILE A 135 -4.67 -11.47 -9.74
CA ILE A 135 -3.91 -11.25 -8.49
C ILE A 135 -4.27 -9.90 -7.86
N GLY A 136 -4.23 -8.80 -8.62
CA GLY A 136 -4.55 -7.46 -8.12
C GLY A 136 -5.96 -7.36 -7.51
N SER A 137 -6.95 -8.05 -8.10
CA SER A 137 -8.33 -8.07 -7.58
C SER A 137 -8.45 -8.79 -6.24
N ILE A 138 -7.72 -9.89 -6.07
CA ILE A 138 -7.69 -10.66 -4.81
C ILE A 138 -7.04 -9.83 -3.70
N LEU A 139 -5.88 -9.21 -3.99
CA LEU A 139 -5.18 -8.36 -3.05
C LEU A 139 -6.00 -7.13 -2.66
N TYR A 140 -6.67 -6.50 -3.63
CA TYR A 140 -7.61 -5.42 -3.36
C TYR A 140 -8.69 -5.87 -2.38
N TYR A 141 -9.37 -7.00 -2.64
CA TYR A 141 -10.43 -7.49 -1.74
C TYR A 141 -9.91 -7.77 -0.33
N LYS A 142 -8.70 -8.35 -0.20
CA LYS A 142 -8.03 -8.56 1.09
C LYS A 142 -7.86 -7.24 1.85
N GLN A 143 -7.41 -6.18 1.18
CA GLN A 143 -7.23 -4.86 1.79
C GLN A 143 -8.56 -4.20 2.17
N VAL A 144 -9.62 -4.35 1.36
CA VAL A 144 -10.97 -3.87 1.73
C VAL A 144 -11.46 -4.54 3.02
N GLN A 145 -11.29 -5.85 3.14
CA GLN A 145 -11.69 -6.57 4.35
C GLN A 145 -10.86 -6.17 5.56
N ALA A 146 -9.55 -5.99 5.39
CA ALA A 146 -8.67 -5.50 6.46
C ALA A 146 -9.08 -4.09 6.93
N ALA A 147 -9.35 -3.17 5.99
CA ALA A 147 -9.80 -1.82 6.29
C ALA A 147 -11.16 -1.80 7.02
N LYS A 148 -12.14 -2.59 6.57
CA LYS A 148 -13.44 -2.71 7.24
C LYS A 148 -13.30 -3.24 8.67
N ARG A 149 -12.47 -4.27 8.88
CA ARG A 149 -12.21 -4.83 10.22
C ARG A 149 -11.54 -3.80 11.13
N HIS A 150 -10.50 -3.13 10.67
CA HIS A 150 -9.80 -2.08 11.41
C HIS A 150 -10.74 -0.93 11.81
N LEU A 151 -11.58 -0.48 10.89
CA LEU A 151 -12.53 0.60 11.10
C LEU A 151 -13.82 0.16 11.82
N GLY A 152 -13.99 -1.14 12.13
CA GLY A 152 -15.21 -1.67 12.74
C GLY A 152 -16.47 -1.50 11.88
N ILE A 153 -16.32 -1.49 10.56
CA ILE A 153 -17.42 -1.32 9.60
C ILE A 153 -18.10 -2.66 9.34
N THR A 154 -19.40 -2.69 9.59
CA THR A 154 -20.33 -3.79 9.30
C THR A 154 -21.43 -3.27 8.38
N ASN A 155 -22.23 -4.17 7.81
CA ASN A 155 -23.33 -3.75 6.92
C ASN A 155 -24.38 -2.92 7.68
N GLU A 156 -24.56 -3.20 8.97
CA GLU A 156 -25.56 -2.58 9.83
C GLU A 156 -25.14 -1.18 10.31
N ASN A 157 -23.84 -0.92 10.42
CA ASN A 157 -23.32 0.33 10.97
C ASN A 157 -22.61 1.24 9.95
N ALA A 158 -22.51 0.83 8.69
CA ALA A 158 -21.67 1.48 7.66
C ALA A 158 -21.90 3.00 7.58
N GLN A 159 -23.15 3.44 7.43
CA GLN A 159 -23.49 4.87 7.32
C GLN A 159 -23.13 5.67 8.57
N ARG A 160 -23.33 5.08 9.76
CA ARG A 160 -22.96 5.71 11.03
C ARG A 160 -21.45 5.85 11.15
N MET A 161 -20.71 4.79 10.79
CA MET A 161 -19.24 4.79 10.83
C MET A 161 -18.65 5.79 9.84
N GLU A 162 -19.18 5.84 8.62
CA GLU A 162 -18.82 6.84 7.62
C GLU A 162 -18.98 8.27 8.15
N THR A 163 -20.16 8.58 8.71
CA THR A 163 -20.45 9.90 9.28
C THR A 163 -19.45 10.25 10.39
N GLU A 164 -19.14 9.30 11.27
CA GLU A 164 -18.20 9.50 12.37
C GLU A 164 -16.75 9.69 11.89
N ILE A 165 -16.31 8.92 10.89
CA ILE A 165 -14.98 9.02 10.29
C ILE A 165 -14.77 10.42 9.71
N TYR A 166 -15.70 10.90 8.89
CA TYR A 166 -15.58 12.23 8.30
C TYR A 166 -15.73 13.35 9.34
N ARG A 167 -16.58 13.17 10.35
CA ARG A 167 -16.70 14.13 11.46
C ARG A 167 -15.37 14.28 12.21
N ARG A 168 -14.70 13.17 12.54
CA ARG A 168 -13.39 13.18 13.19
C ARG A 168 -12.31 13.80 12.30
N ALA A 169 -12.28 13.44 11.02
CA ALA A 169 -11.33 14.01 10.08
C ALA A 169 -11.46 15.53 9.99
N ASN A 170 -12.69 16.05 9.91
CA ASN A 170 -12.94 17.49 9.90
C ASN A 170 -12.51 18.17 11.19
N GLN A 171 -12.76 17.55 12.35
CA GLN A 171 -12.27 18.07 13.63
C GLN A 171 -10.74 18.11 13.70
N ALA A 172 -10.07 17.09 13.17
CA ALA A 172 -8.62 17.07 13.09
C ALA A 172 -8.08 18.19 12.18
N TYR A 173 -8.69 18.41 11.01
CA TYR A 173 -8.31 19.53 10.14
C TYR A 173 -8.55 20.88 10.81
N ALA A 174 -9.67 21.09 11.49
CA ALA A 174 -9.92 22.32 12.24
C ALA A 174 -8.85 22.59 13.32
N ALA A 175 -8.50 21.55 14.09
CA ALA A 175 -7.49 21.64 15.14
C ALA A 175 -6.10 21.89 14.57
N LEU A 176 -5.70 21.19 13.50
CA LEU A 176 -4.41 21.39 12.84
C LEU A 176 -4.32 22.76 12.14
N SER A 177 -5.41 23.23 11.54
CA SER A 177 -5.48 24.56 10.93
C SER A 177 -5.28 25.65 11.98
N THR A 178 -5.92 25.49 13.15
CA THR A 178 -5.74 26.40 14.29
C THR A 178 -4.31 26.35 14.83
N GLN A 179 -3.77 25.14 14.98
CA GLN A 179 -2.41 24.90 15.50
C GLN A 179 -1.33 25.43 14.55
N LEU A 180 -1.50 25.29 13.24
CA LEU A 180 -0.58 25.81 12.24
C LEU A 180 -0.58 27.34 12.23
N GLY A 181 -1.76 27.97 12.26
CA GLY A 181 -1.88 29.42 12.11
C GLY A 181 -1.14 29.92 10.87
N GLU A 182 -0.11 30.74 11.09
CA GLU A 182 0.81 31.29 10.07
C GLU A 182 2.24 30.72 10.21
N ASP A 183 2.46 29.72 11.06
CA ASP A 183 3.76 29.13 11.30
C ASP A 183 4.24 28.29 10.11
N SER A 184 5.55 28.06 10.06
CA SER A 184 6.15 27.27 8.97
C SER A 184 5.96 25.77 9.12
N PHE A 185 5.73 25.28 10.34
CA PHE A 185 5.44 23.90 10.71
C PHE A 185 4.41 23.87 11.85
N LEU A 186 3.79 22.72 12.12
CA LEU A 186 2.70 22.61 13.08
C LEU A 186 3.09 23.01 14.51
N PHE A 187 4.36 22.85 14.89
CA PHE A 187 4.85 23.23 16.22
C PHE A 187 6.12 24.09 16.10
N GLY A 188 6.01 25.23 15.40
CA GLY A 188 7.05 26.25 15.34
C GLY A 188 7.86 26.24 14.04
N ASN A 189 9.19 26.38 14.13
CA ASN A 189 10.04 26.71 12.99
C ASN A 189 10.83 25.54 12.40
N ARG A 190 10.71 24.33 12.99
CA ARG A 190 11.38 23.12 12.49
C ARG A 190 10.36 21.98 12.28
N PRO A 191 10.56 21.11 11.29
CA PRO A 191 9.66 19.98 11.08
C PRO A 191 9.83 18.90 12.17
N SER A 192 8.74 18.20 12.45
CA SER A 192 8.68 16.99 13.27
C SER A 192 8.18 15.78 12.48
N SER A 193 8.13 14.59 13.08
CA SER A 193 7.45 13.45 12.44
C SER A 193 5.95 13.71 12.19
N LEU A 194 5.30 14.52 13.03
CA LEU A 194 3.91 14.91 12.85
C LEU A 194 3.71 15.66 11.52
N ASP A 195 4.62 16.59 11.20
CA ASP A 195 4.60 17.32 9.94
C ASP A 195 4.77 16.38 8.74
N ALA A 196 5.65 15.38 8.86
CA ALA A 196 5.88 14.40 7.79
C ALA A 196 4.64 13.54 7.53
N VAL A 197 3.99 13.05 8.59
CA VAL A 197 2.76 12.25 8.49
C VAL A 197 1.61 13.08 7.94
N PHE A 198 1.40 14.30 8.46
CA PHE A 198 0.34 15.17 7.99
C PHE A 198 0.55 15.59 6.53
N LEU A 199 1.77 15.94 6.13
CA LEU A 199 2.08 16.31 4.75
C LEU A 199 1.81 15.15 3.79
N GLY A 200 2.22 13.93 4.15
CA GLY A 200 1.90 12.73 3.37
C GLY A 200 0.39 12.52 3.21
N HIS A 201 -0.36 12.65 4.31
CA HIS A 201 -1.83 12.59 4.30
C HIS A 201 -2.46 13.65 3.39
N ALA A 202 -2.06 14.91 3.56
CA ALA A 202 -2.60 16.04 2.82
C ALA A 202 -2.35 15.90 1.31
N LEU A 203 -1.13 15.56 0.90
CA LEU A 203 -0.80 15.44 -0.53
C LEU A 203 -1.51 14.27 -1.20
N ILE A 204 -1.63 13.11 -0.54
CA ILE A 204 -2.41 11.99 -1.09
C ILE A 204 -3.89 12.38 -1.20
N THR A 205 -4.44 13.01 -0.16
CA THR A 205 -5.83 13.49 -0.16
C THR A 205 -6.09 14.47 -1.31
N LEU A 206 -5.18 15.42 -1.54
CA LEU A 206 -5.34 16.47 -2.56
C LEU A 206 -5.08 15.96 -3.99
N GLN A 207 -4.09 15.09 -4.18
CA GLN A 207 -3.60 14.70 -5.51
C GLN A 207 -4.12 13.34 -6.00
N ALA A 208 -4.36 12.38 -5.10
CA ALA A 208 -4.75 11.02 -5.48
C ALA A 208 -6.25 10.75 -5.36
N LEU A 209 -6.96 11.38 -4.41
CA LEU A 209 -8.40 11.17 -4.25
C LEU A 209 -9.20 11.93 -5.33
N PRO A 210 -10.32 11.36 -5.81
CA PRO A 210 -11.16 11.97 -6.82
C PRO A 210 -11.85 13.23 -6.28
N GLU A 211 -12.31 14.11 -7.17
CA GLU A 211 -13.06 15.33 -6.78
C GLU A 211 -14.36 15.03 -6.01
N THR A 212 -14.90 13.80 -6.14
CA THR A 212 -16.07 13.34 -5.38
C THR A 212 -15.74 12.91 -3.95
N SER A 213 -14.47 12.88 -3.54
CA SER A 213 -14.06 12.51 -2.19
C SER A 213 -14.53 13.54 -1.17
N VAL A 214 -15.19 13.05 -0.12
CA VAL A 214 -15.65 13.89 1.00
C VAL A 214 -14.45 14.37 1.79
N LEU A 215 -13.44 13.52 2.02
CA LEU A 215 -12.22 13.90 2.73
C LEU A 215 -11.46 15.01 2.00
N LYS A 216 -11.36 14.92 0.66
CA LYS A 216 -10.76 15.96 -0.18
C LYS A 216 -11.52 17.27 -0.08
N SER A 217 -12.85 17.23 -0.19
CA SER A 217 -13.68 18.42 0.02
C SER A 217 -13.45 19.06 1.39
N LYS A 218 -13.25 18.26 2.44
CA LYS A 218 -13.06 18.74 3.81
C LYS A 218 -11.72 19.44 4.02
N ILE A 219 -10.61 18.89 3.53
CA ILE A 219 -9.31 19.57 3.66
C ILE A 219 -9.26 20.89 2.87
N LEU A 220 -9.97 20.97 1.74
CA LEU A 220 -10.06 22.18 0.92
C LEU A 220 -10.80 23.35 1.62
N GLU A 221 -11.57 23.07 2.68
CA GLU A 221 -12.19 24.11 3.52
C GLU A 221 -11.13 24.89 4.35
N TYR A 222 -9.90 24.37 4.47
CA TYR A 222 -8.83 24.92 5.31
C TYR A 222 -7.64 25.38 4.46
N SER A 223 -7.71 26.60 3.92
CA SER A 223 -6.72 27.13 2.96
C SER A 223 -5.29 27.21 3.51
N ASN A 224 -5.10 27.45 4.82
CA ASN A 224 -3.75 27.47 5.39
C ASN A 224 -3.10 26.07 5.36
N LEU A 225 -3.87 25.00 5.57
CA LEU A 225 -3.38 23.63 5.48
C LEU A 225 -3.06 23.23 4.03
N THR A 226 -3.88 23.65 3.06
CA THR A 226 -3.59 23.38 1.64
C THR A 226 -2.36 24.13 1.17
N ASN A 227 -2.25 25.43 1.52
CA ASN A 227 -1.08 26.25 1.22
C ASN A 227 0.19 25.69 1.88
N TYR A 228 0.08 25.20 3.11
CA TYR A 228 1.16 24.51 3.82
C TYR A 228 1.65 23.28 3.06
N ALA A 229 0.72 22.41 2.64
CA ALA A 229 1.07 21.20 1.89
C ALA A 229 1.72 21.54 0.53
N GLU A 230 1.17 22.51 -0.20
CA GLU A 230 1.71 22.96 -1.49
C GLU A 230 3.10 23.58 -1.34
N LYS A 231 3.30 24.46 -0.35
CA LYS A 231 4.60 25.09 -0.06
C LYS A 231 5.67 24.06 0.25
N LEU A 232 5.40 23.12 1.15
CA LEU A 232 6.37 22.09 1.52
C LEU A 232 6.60 21.10 0.38
N SER A 233 5.56 20.72 -0.36
CA SER A 233 5.70 19.89 -1.57
C SER A 233 6.62 20.56 -2.59
N ALA A 234 6.38 21.84 -2.90
CA ALA A 234 7.21 22.59 -3.83
C ALA A 234 8.66 22.73 -3.35
N GLN A 235 8.89 22.85 -2.04
CA GLN A 235 10.24 22.94 -1.46
C GLN A 235 11.00 21.62 -1.54
N PHE A 236 10.38 20.51 -1.13
CA PHE A 236 11.06 19.24 -0.92
C PHE A 236 10.99 18.27 -2.12
N LEU A 237 10.10 18.51 -3.07
CA LEU A 237 10.02 17.75 -4.32
C LEU A 237 10.68 18.45 -5.51
N LYS A 238 11.18 19.70 -5.36
CA LYS A 238 11.81 20.46 -6.46
C LYS A 238 12.95 19.70 -7.14
N ASP A 239 13.76 19.01 -6.36
CA ASP A 239 14.93 18.27 -6.83
C ASP A 239 14.63 16.78 -7.04
N PHE A 240 13.40 16.34 -6.76
CA PHE A 240 12.96 14.97 -7.01
C PHE A 240 12.53 14.85 -8.48
N SER A 241 13.42 14.31 -9.31
CA SER A 241 13.03 13.85 -10.64
C SER A 241 12.45 12.45 -10.54
N VAL A 242 11.28 12.19 -11.12
CA VAL A 242 10.72 10.83 -11.23
C VAL A 242 11.70 9.89 -11.95
N GLU A 243 12.61 10.43 -12.77
CA GLU A 243 13.68 9.68 -13.45
C GLU A 243 14.81 9.22 -12.51
N SER A 244 14.98 9.85 -11.34
CA SER A 244 15.94 9.38 -10.32
C SER A 244 15.42 8.21 -9.50
N ALA A 245 14.12 7.90 -9.60
CA ALA A 245 13.53 6.73 -8.97
C ALA A 245 13.91 5.46 -9.74
N LEU A 246 14.80 4.66 -9.15
CA LEU A 246 15.24 3.41 -9.74
C LEU A 246 14.34 2.24 -9.28
N PRO A 247 13.95 1.32 -10.18
CA PRO A 247 13.33 0.07 -9.77
C PRO A 247 14.28 -0.72 -8.85
N ALA A 248 13.77 -1.37 -7.81
CA ALA A 248 14.60 -2.10 -6.84
C ALA A 248 15.54 -3.15 -7.52
N TRP A 249 15.11 -3.77 -8.62
CA TRP A 249 15.90 -4.74 -9.36
C TRP A 249 17.15 -4.16 -10.04
N SER A 250 17.20 -2.84 -10.30
CA SER A 250 18.39 -2.23 -10.92
C SER A 250 19.56 -2.06 -9.94
N LYS A 251 19.32 -2.21 -8.63
CA LYS A 251 20.36 -2.26 -7.60
C LYS A 251 20.88 -3.67 -7.32
N ALA A 252 20.24 -4.72 -7.86
CA ALA A 252 20.76 -6.07 -7.73
C ALA A 252 22.09 -6.18 -8.51
N PRO A 253 23.16 -6.75 -7.93
CA PRO A 253 24.37 -7.03 -8.69
C PRO A 253 24.01 -7.89 -9.91
N PRO A 254 24.65 -7.66 -11.08
CA PRO A 254 24.44 -8.52 -12.23
C PRO A 254 24.61 -9.96 -11.78
N PHE A 255 23.58 -10.77 -12.01
CA PHE A 255 23.70 -12.20 -11.79
C PHE A 255 24.71 -12.68 -12.83
N ASP A 256 25.95 -12.95 -12.40
CA ASP A 256 26.98 -13.63 -13.19
C ASP A 256 26.58 -15.10 -13.37
N GLY A 257 25.42 -15.31 -14.00
CA GLY A 257 24.97 -16.57 -14.52
C GLY A 257 24.97 -16.45 -16.03
N GLN A 258 26.07 -16.85 -16.67
CA GLN A 258 26.04 -17.27 -18.06
C GLN A 258 25.02 -18.42 -18.19
N ALA A 259 23.78 -18.07 -18.48
CA ALA A 259 22.81 -18.98 -19.04
C ALA A 259 22.55 -18.52 -20.48
N SER A 260 23.37 -19.06 -21.39
CA SER A 260 23.11 -19.01 -22.82
C SER A 260 21.78 -19.71 -23.12
N SER A 261 20.72 -18.93 -23.32
CA SER A 261 19.59 -19.35 -24.15
C SER A 261 19.07 -18.13 -24.92
N SER A 262 19.63 -17.95 -26.10
CA SER A 262 19.09 -17.10 -27.15
C SER A 262 17.75 -17.67 -27.63
N THR A 263 16.66 -17.01 -27.31
CA THR A 263 15.44 -17.07 -28.12
C THR A 263 15.04 -15.64 -28.48
N PRO A 264 14.97 -15.28 -29.76
CA PRO A 264 14.62 -13.93 -30.17
C PRO A 264 13.15 -13.67 -29.88
N LYS A 265 12.86 -12.57 -29.17
CA LYS A 265 11.51 -12.00 -29.10
C LYS A 265 11.20 -11.38 -30.46
N GLN A 266 10.43 -12.09 -31.27
CA GLN A 266 9.84 -11.58 -32.50
C GLN A 266 8.32 -11.51 -32.33
N GLY A 267 7.75 -10.36 -32.64
CA GLY A 267 6.36 -10.26 -33.10
C GLY A 267 5.39 -9.63 -32.10
N GLY A 268 4.91 -8.43 -32.44
CA GLY A 268 3.85 -7.76 -31.73
C GLY A 268 2.50 -8.47 -31.88
N PHE A 269 1.60 -8.11 -30.97
CA PHE A 269 0.20 -8.55 -31.00
C PHE A 269 -0.48 -8.03 -32.27
N SER A 270 -0.66 -8.90 -33.27
CA SER A 270 -1.62 -8.68 -34.35
C SER A 270 -2.91 -9.43 -34.04
N ASN A 271 -4.00 -8.67 -34.01
CA ASN A 271 -5.35 -9.17 -33.82
C ASN A 271 -5.73 -10.12 -34.97
N TRP A 272 -5.86 -11.42 -34.68
CA TRP A 272 -6.49 -12.37 -35.59
C TRP A 272 -7.88 -12.74 -35.05
N SER A 273 -8.91 -12.09 -35.60
CA SER A 273 -10.29 -12.48 -35.44
C SER A 273 -10.61 -13.62 -36.42
N ALA A 274 -10.58 -14.86 -35.95
CA ALA A 274 -11.12 -16.00 -36.69
C ALA A 274 -12.49 -16.37 -36.11
N LYS A 275 -13.56 -16.12 -36.88
CA LYS A 275 -14.90 -16.66 -36.62
C LYS A 275 -14.83 -18.19 -36.51
N PRO A 276 -15.41 -18.82 -35.48
CA PRO A 276 -15.45 -20.28 -35.41
C PRO A 276 -16.44 -20.81 -36.46
N LYS A 277 -15.93 -21.66 -37.36
CA LYS A 277 -16.72 -22.44 -38.31
C LYS A 277 -17.31 -23.62 -37.53
N ASN A 278 -18.64 -23.75 -37.52
CA ASN A 278 -19.34 -24.86 -36.88
C ASN A 278 -19.02 -26.17 -37.61
N GLU A 279 -18.27 -27.06 -36.96
CA GLU A 279 -18.16 -28.48 -37.34
C GLU A 279 -18.97 -29.37 -36.39
N PRO A 280 -19.56 -30.47 -36.90
CA PRO A 280 -20.43 -31.33 -36.11
C PRO A 280 -19.64 -32.08 -35.03
N LYS A 281 -20.26 -32.21 -33.85
CA LYS A 281 -19.67 -32.87 -32.67
C LYS A 281 -19.27 -34.31 -32.99
N LYS A 282 -17.97 -34.54 -33.20
CA LYS A 282 -17.37 -35.88 -33.17
C LYS A 282 -17.66 -36.52 -31.81
N GLU A 283 -18.29 -37.68 -31.81
CA GLU A 283 -18.50 -38.47 -30.59
C GLU A 283 -17.13 -38.74 -29.95
N ARG A 284 -16.98 -38.26 -28.71
CA ARG A 284 -15.70 -38.29 -27.99
C ARG A 284 -15.51 -39.65 -27.35
N THR A 285 -14.36 -40.24 -27.61
CA THR A 285 -13.88 -41.47 -26.99
C THR A 285 -13.82 -41.33 -25.46
N GLU A 286 -14.12 -42.40 -24.74
CA GLU A 286 -14.16 -42.43 -23.26
C GLU A 286 -12.84 -41.97 -22.61
N GLU A 287 -11.71 -42.24 -23.26
CA GLU A 287 -10.39 -41.81 -22.79
C GLU A 287 -10.20 -40.29 -22.83
N GLU A 288 -10.75 -39.62 -23.85
CA GLU A 288 -10.70 -38.15 -23.98
C GLU A 288 -11.55 -37.48 -22.90
N LYS A 289 -12.72 -38.08 -22.58
CA LYS A 289 -13.57 -37.63 -21.46
C LYS A 289 -12.85 -37.80 -20.13
N LYS A 290 -12.16 -38.92 -19.90
CA LYS A 290 -11.39 -39.20 -18.69
C LYS A 290 -10.21 -38.25 -18.52
N PHE A 291 -9.45 -38.00 -19.59
CA PHE A 291 -8.34 -37.05 -19.59
C PHE A 291 -8.81 -35.64 -19.24
N ARG A 292 -9.92 -35.18 -19.83
CA ARG A 292 -10.47 -33.85 -19.55
C ARG A 292 -11.02 -33.71 -18.13
N ARG A 293 -11.62 -34.77 -17.56
CA ARG A 293 -12.00 -34.80 -16.14
C ARG A 293 -10.76 -34.67 -15.25
N ARG A 294 -9.70 -35.45 -15.52
CA ARG A 294 -8.42 -35.36 -14.81
C ARG A 294 -7.76 -33.99 -14.94
N ALA A 295 -7.79 -33.38 -16.12
CA ALA A 295 -7.29 -32.02 -16.33
C ALA A 295 -8.10 -30.98 -15.53
N LYS A 296 -9.42 -31.13 -15.44
CA LYS A 296 -10.26 -30.28 -14.59
C LYS A 296 -9.92 -30.46 -13.10
N TYR A 297 -9.73 -31.69 -12.63
CA TYR A 297 -9.32 -31.96 -11.25
C TYR A 297 -7.91 -31.42 -10.97
N PHE A 298 -6.99 -31.50 -11.94
CA PHE A 298 -5.65 -30.92 -11.81
C PHE A 298 -5.72 -29.40 -11.69
N LEU A 299 -6.51 -28.73 -12.54
CA LEU A 299 -6.71 -27.28 -12.44
C LEU A 299 -7.41 -26.88 -11.14
N ALA A 300 -8.40 -27.66 -10.68
CA ALA A 300 -9.05 -27.45 -9.40
C ALA A 300 -8.06 -27.63 -8.23
N ALA A 301 -7.22 -28.68 -8.26
CA ALA A 301 -6.20 -28.92 -7.24
C ALA A 301 -5.13 -27.82 -7.21
N GLN A 302 -4.70 -27.32 -8.38
CA GLN A 302 -3.79 -26.18 -8.47
C GLN A 302 -4.44 -24.91 -7.90
N PHE A 303 -5.71 -24.66 -8.21
CA PHE A 303 -6.46 -23.54 -7.64
C PHE A 303 -6.61 -23.65 -6.12
N ILE A 304 -6.95 -24.84 -5.60
CA ILE A 304 -7.02 -25.12 -4.16
C ILE A 304 -5.64 -24.94 -3.52
N SER A 305 -4.56 -25.42 -4.14
CA SER A 305 -3.19 -25.24 -3.64
C SER A 305 -2.80 -23.77 -3.54
N VAL A 306 -3.20 -22.94 -4.51
CA VAL A 306 -2.97 -21.48 -4.45
C VAL A 306 -3.80 -20.86 -3.32
N LEU A 307 -5.06 -21.26 -3.16
CA LEU A 307 -5.88 -20.78 -2.04
C LEU A 307 -5.29 -21.17 -0.68
N VAL A 308 -4.87 -22.42 -0.50
CA VAL A 308 -4.23 -22.91 0.73
C VAL A 308 -2.90 -22.19 0.98
N PHE A 309 -2.08 -21.97 -0.05
CA PHE A 309 -0.85 -21.18 0.08
C PHE A 309 -1.17 -19.75 0.52
N LEU A 310 -2.14 -19.10 -0.10
CA LEU A 310 -2.56 -17.75 0.29
C LEU A 310 -3.14 -17.71 1.71
N SER A 311 -3.83 -18.75 2.16
CA SER A 311 -4.35 -18.89 3.53
C SER A 311 -3.27 -19.17 4.57
N LEU A 312 -2.23 -19.95 4.25
CA LEU A 312 -1.15 -20.28 5.17
C LEU A 312 -0.11 -19.15 5.29
N PHE A 313 0.16 -18.45 4.19
CA PHE A 313 1.11 -17.32 4.16
C PHE A 313 0.44 -15.97 4.48
N SER A 314 -0.88 -15.94 4.66
CA SER A 314 -1.61 -14.83 5.25
C SER A 314 -2.03 -15.23 6.66
N GLY A 315 -1.25 -14.88 7.68
CA GLY A 315 -1.47 -15.24 9.09
C GLY A 315 -2.95 -15.34 9.51
N SER A 316 -3.28 -16.55 9.99
CA SER A 316 -4.50 -17.13 10.58
C SER A 316 -5.73 -16.25 10.83
N ASP A 317 -6.91 -16.69 10.38
CA ASP A 317 -7.90 -17.39 11.23
C ASP A 317 -9.24 -17.57 10.46
N VAL A 318 -9.55 -18.77 9.94
CA VAL A 318 -10.92 -19.17 9.53
C VAL A 318 -11.08 -20.69 9.66
N GLY A 319 -11.82 -21.08 10.70
CA GLY A 319 -13.03 -21.92 10.59
C GLY A 319 -12.93 -23.21 9.77
N GLN A 320 -12.80 -24.31 10.51
CA GLN A 320 -13.05 -25.69 10.13
C GLN A 320 -14.35 -25.84 9.31
N LEU A 321 -14.22 -26.19 8.02
CA LEU A 321 -15.32 -26.71 7.22
C LEU A 321 -15.43 -28.20 7.51
N GLU A 322 -16.39 -28.58 8.35
CA GLU A 322 -16.89 -29.95 8.42
C GLU A 322 -17.54 -30.27 7.08
N LEU A 323 -16.97 -31.26 6.39
CA LEU A 323 -17.62 -31.93 5.27
C LEU A 323 -18.47 -33.03 5.89
N ASP A 324 -19.77 -32.84 5.89
CA ASP A 324 -20.73 -33.91 6.16
C ASP A 324 -20.56 -34.98 5.09
N GLU A 325 -20.01 -36.13 5.49
CA GLU A 325 -20.08 -37.37 4.73
C GLU A 325 -21.51 -37.91 4.88
N ASP A 326 -22.31 -37.78 3.83
CA ASP A 326 -23.56 -38.54 3.68
C ASP A 326 -23.22 -40.04 3.64
N ASP A 327 -23.52 -40.73 4.74
CA ASP A 327 -23.38 -42.18 4.89
C ASP A 327 -24.56 -42.89 4.19
N ASP A 328 -24.23 -43.67 3.16
CA ASP A 328 -25.11 -44.58 2.45
C ASP A 328 -25.59 -45.70 3.40
N SER A 329 -26.77 -45.54 4.01
CA SER A 329 -27.49 -46.67 4.62
C SER A 329 -28.47 -47.28 3.62
N ALA A 330 -27.98 -48.27 2.88
CA ALA A 330 -28.81 -49.28 2.25
C ALA A 330 -28.95 -50.46 3.21
N ASP A 331 -30.09 -50.58 3.88
CA ASP A 331 -30.49 -51.82 4.55
C ASP A 331 -31.76 -52.39 3.92
N TYR A 332 -31.65 -53.65 3.52
CA TYR A 332 -32.71 -54.51 3.00
C TYR A 332 -33.57 -55.08 4.14
N VAL A 333 -34.89 -54.93 4.01
CA VAL A 333 -36.03 -55.84 4.31
C VAL A 333 -35.72 -57.12 5.11
N ASP A 334 -36.24 -57.28 6.33
CA ASP A 334 -37.55 -57.90 6.72
C ASP A 334 -37.61 -58.08 8.25
#